data_AF-A0A9X9A041-F1
#
_entry.id   AF-A0A9X9A041-F1
#
_cell.length_a   1.000
_cell.length_b   1.000
_cell.length_c   1.000
_cell.angle_alpha   90.00
_cell.angle_beta   90.00
_cell.angle_gamma   90.00
#
_symmetry.space_group_name_H-M   'P 1'
#
loop_
_entity.id
_entity.type
_entity.pdbx_description
1 polymer ?
#
loop_
_entity_poly.entity_id
_entity_poly.type
_entity_poly.pdbx_seq_one_letter_code
_entity_poly.pdbx_strand_id
1 'polypeptide(L)'
;FAVDTVIVTTPPKEACKIIKGAEGTSLHRWNEQSVPVTVAALDIGLRQLPNPTHQFVLGLDQPIFFTNQSRAAKLSEDGSIAVSL
;
A
#
# COMPACT_ATOMS: atom_id res chain seq x y z
N PHE A 1 26.95 13.80 -5.90
CA PHE A 1 26.28 14.89 -5.17
C PHE A 1 26.55 14.70 -3.70
N ALA A 2 27.02 15.74 -2.99
CA ALA A 2 27.10 15.75 -1.54
C ALA A 2 25.85 16.48 -1.01
N VAL A 3 25.12 15.85 -0.08
CA VAL A 3 23.92 16.39 0.55
C VAL A 3 23.94 16.05 2.03
N ASP A 4 23.38 16.93 2.86
CA ASP A 4 23.40 16.75 4.33
C ASP A 4 22.37 15.73 4.82
N THR A 5 21.24 15.61 4.11
CA THR A 5 20.12 14.72 4.49
C THR A 5 19.56 14.03 3.25
N VAL A 6 19.21 12.75 3.42
CA VAL A 6 18.57 11.92 2.39
C VAL A 6 17.28 11.34 2.97
N ILE A 7 16.21 11.39 2.18
CA ILE A 7 14.95 10.67 2.46
C ILE A 7 14.93 9.41 1.60
N VAL A 8 14.73 8.25 2.22
CA VAL A 8 14.68 6.95 1.54
C VAL A 8 13.24 6.42 1.58
N THR A 9 12.68 6.13 0.41
CA THR A 9 11.30 5.60 0.26
C THR A 9 11.27 4.13 -0.17
N THR A 10 12.43 3.46 -0.18
CA THR A 10 12.52 2.02 -0.45
C THR A 10 12.21 1.20 0.79
N PRO A 11 11.81 -0.08 0.65
CA PRO A 11 11.63 -0.96 1.80
C PRO A 11 12.92 -1.10 2.63
N PRO A 12 12.83 -1.35 3.96
CA PRO A 12 14.00 -1.46 4.84
C PRO A 12 15.09 -2.40 4.31
N LYS A 13 14.69 -3.54 3.72
CA LYS A 13 15.60 -4.51 3.11
C LYS A 13 16.45 -3.94 1.98
N GLU A 14 15.85 -3.14 1.11
CA GLU A 14 16.58 -2.51 0.00
C GLU A 14 17.41 -1.34 0.49
N ALA A 15 16.91 -0.56 1.45
CA ALA A 15 17.65 0.53 2.07
C ALA A 15 18.95 0.06 2.77
N CYS A 16 18.90 -1.06 3.51
CA CYS A 16 20.07 -1.66 4.16
C CYS A 16 21.18 -2.04 3.17
N LYS A 17 20.85 -2.43 1.92
CA LYS A 17 21.86 -2.77 0.90
C LYS A 17 22.60 -1.57 0.36
N ILE A 18 21.98 -0.39 0.42
CA ILE A 18 22.50 0.85 -0.19
C ILE A 18 23.30 1.66 0.85
N ILE A 19 22.86 1.64 2.11
CA ILE A 19 23.46 2.43 3.18
C ILE A 19 24.64 1.68 3.80
N LYS A 20 25.84 2.25 3.68
CA LYS A 20 27.05 1.71 4.30
C LYS A 20 26.91 1.71 5.82
N GLY A 21 27.17 0.58 6.47
CA GLY A 21 27.10 0.44 7.93
C GLY A 21 25.67 0.42 8.47
N ALA A 22 24.68 0.04 7.65
CA ALA A 22 23.28 -0.06 8.05
C ALA A 22 23.08 -0.94 9.30
N GLU A 23 23.93 -1.96 9.49
CA GLU A 23 23.92 -2.89 10.63
C GLU A 23 24.05 -2.17 11.99
N GLY A 24 24.75 -1.03 12.03
CA GLY A 24 24.94 -0.21 13.22
C GLY A 24 23.80 0.78 13.50
N THR A 25 22.73 0.76 12.72
CA THR A 25 21.65 1.75 12.77
C THR A 25 20.29 1.14 13.14
N SER A 26 19.30 1.99 13.45
CA SER A 26 17.92 1.53 13.66
C SER A 26 17.29 0.88 12.43
N LEU A 27 17.80 1.18 11.22
CA LEU A 27 17.30 0.64 9.97
C LEU A 27 17.46 -0.89 9.90
N HIS A 28 18.58 -1.43 10.38
CA HIS A 28 18.79 -2.88 10.42
C HIS A 28 17.78 -3.57 11.35
N ARG A 29 17.49 -2.98 12.51
CA ARG A 29 16.44 -3.49 13.40
C ARG A 29 15.07 -3.49 12.73
N TRP A 30 14.72 -2.43 12.00
CA TRP A 30 13.46 -2.37 11.25
C TRP A 30 13.40 -3.42 10.14
N ASN A 31 14.52 -3.71 9.48
CA ASN A 31 14.58 -4.80 8.52
C ASN A 31 14.31 -6.16 9.17
N GLU A 32 15.01 -6.50 10.27
CA GLU A 32 14.86 -7.78 10.96
C GLU A 32 13.46 -7.99 11.55
N GLN A 33 12.81 -6.91 11.97
CA GLN A 33 11.46 -6.95 12.54
C GLN A 33 10.35 -6.82 11.50
N SER A 34 10.67 -6.48 10.25
CA SER A 34 9.67 -6.33 9.18
C SER A 34 9.17 -7.69 8.71
N VAL A 35 7.85 -7.86 8.68
CA VAL A 35 7.21 -9.05 8.11
C VAL A 35 6.62 -8.65 6.76
N PRO A 36 7.14 -9.18 5.63
CA PRO A 36 6.57 -8.89 4.32
C PRO A 36 5.18 -9.53 4.21
N VAL A 37 4.23 -8.76 3.68
CA VAL A 37 2.88 -9.26 3.40
C VAL A 37 2.70 -9.32 1.89
N THR A 38 2.38 -10.51 1.39
CA THR A 38 1.99 -10.71 -0.01
C THR A 38 0.47 -10.79 -0.08
N VAL A 39 -0.14 -9.92 -0.89
CA VAL A 39 -1.59 -9.87 -1.12
C VAL A 39 -1.89 -10.08 -2.59
N ALA A 40 -3.05 -10.67 -2.88
CA ALA A 40 -3.65 -10.54 -4.20
C ALA A 40 -4.36 -9.19 -4.25
N ALA A 41 -4.08 -8.38 -5.27
CA ALA A 41 -4.73 -7.09 -5.48
C ALA A 41 -5.55 -7.16 -6.77
N LEU A 42 -6.82 -6.78 -6.71
CA LEU A 42 -7.73 -6.75 -7.86
C LEU A 42 -8.46 -5.41 -7.92
N ASP A 43 -8.14 -4.62 -8.95
CA ASP A 43 -8.83 -3.37 -9.25
C ASP A 43 -9.91 -3.58 -10.32
N ILE A 44 -11.12 -3.06 -10.07
CA ILE A 44 -12.28 -3.23 -10.96
C ILE A 44 -12.96 -1.87 -11.18
N GLY A 45 -13.24 -1.53 -12.43
CA GLY A 45 -14.12 -0.42 -12.79
C GLY A 45 -15.57 -0.88 -12.92
N LEU A 46 -16.46 -0.32 -12.11
CA LEU A 46 -17.87 -0.68 -12.08
C LEU A 46 -18.76 0.50 -12.48
N ARG A 47 -19.83 0.26 -13.24
CA ARG A 47 -20.85 1.31 -13.49
C ARG A 47 -21.65 1.65 -12.23
N GLN A 48 -21.88 0.66 -11.38
CA GLN A 48 -22.51 0.80 -10.09
C GLN A 48 -22.02 -0.30 -9.14
N LEU A 49 -22.01 -0.04 -7.83
CA LEU A 49 -21.72 -1.07 -6.85
C LEU A 49 -22.88 -2.07 -6.74
N PRO A 50 -22.60 -3.37 -6.55
CA PRO A 50 -23.64 -4.35 -6.27
C PRO A 50 -24.45 -4.00 -5.01
N ASN A 51 -23.79 -3.44 -4.00
CA ASN A 51 -24.44 -2.85 -2.83
C ASN A 51 -23.90 -1.42 -2.57
N PRO A 52 -24.71 -0.39 -2.85
CA PRO A 52 -24.28 1.02 -2.69
C PRO A 52 -23.95 1.45 -1.25
N THR A 53 -24.33 0.70 -0.22
CA THR A 53 -23.99 1.04 1.17
C THR A 53 -22.62 0.49 1.59
N HIS A 54 -22.10 -0.51 0.87
CA HIS A 54 -20.80 -1.13 1.15
C HIS A 54 -19.68 -0.39 0.41
N GLN A 55 -19.17 0.66 1.05
CA GLN A 55 -18.11 1.52 0.51
C GLN A 55 -16.71 1.12 0.99
N PHE A 56 -16.65 0.32 2.04
CA PHE A 56 -15.45 -0.18 2.69
C PHE A 56 -15.79 -1.51 3.37
N VAL A 57 -14.92 -2.51 3.25
CA VAL A 57 -15.08 -3.80 3.92
C VAL A 57 -13.71 -4.26 4.43
N LEU A 58 -13.71 -4.75 5.67
CA LEU A 58 -12.58 -5.45 6.28
C LEU A 58 -13.09 -6.79 6.80
N GLY A 59 -12.51 -7.88 6.30
CA GLY A 59 -12.75 -9.20 6.86
C GLY A 59 -12.12 -9.31 8.24
N LEU A 60 -12.91 -9.70 9.24
CA LEU A 60 -12.39 -9.96 10.59
C LEU A 60 -11.71 -11.33 10.66
N ASP A 61 -12.35 -12.33 10.05
CA ASP A 61 -11.88 -13.72 10.03
C ASP A 61 -11.26 -14.13 8.69
N GLN A 62 -11.25 -13.23 7.71
CA GLN A 62 -10.74 -13.48 6.36
C GLN A 62 -9.84 -12.34 5.92
N PRO A 63 -8.76 -12.63 5.16
CA PRO A 63 -7.81 -11.62 4.67
C PRO A 63 -8.40 -10.88 3.45
N ILE A 64 -9.55 -10.23 3.64
CA ILE A 64 -10.26 -9.49 2.61
C ILE A 64 -10.27 -8.02 3.01
N PHE A 65 -9.84 -7.18 2.08
CA PHE A 65 -9.90 -5.73 2.21
C PHE A 65 -10.52 -5.17 0.94
N PHE A 66 -11.63 -4.45 1.05
CA PHE A 66 -12.24 -3.77 -0.09
C PHE A 66 -12.36 -2.29 0.19
N THR A 67 -12.09 -1.47 -0.82
CA THR A 67 -12.30 -0.02 -0.75
C THR A 67 -12.85 0.55 -2.05
N ASN A 68 -13.87 1.40 -1.94
CA ASN A 68 -14.29 2.28 -3.01
C ASN A 68 -13.68 3.68 -2.81
N GLN A 69 -12.47 3.88 -3.34
CA GLN A 69 -11.81 5.19 -3.31
C GLN A 69 -12.51 6.21 -4.22
N SER A 70 -13.29 5.75 -5.21
CA SER A 70 -14.04 6.64 -6.11
C SER A 70 -15.18 7.41 -5.41
N ARG A 71 -15.53 7.00 -4.19
CA ARG A 71 -16.45 7.76 -3.34
C ARG A 71 -15.90 9.11 -2.92
N ALA A 72 -14.58 9.20 -2.74
CA ALA A 72 -13.90 10.40 -2.23
C ALA A 72 -13.03 11.11 -3.28
N ALA A 73 -12.70 10.44 -4.38
CA ALA A 73 -11.89 10.99 -5.46
C ALA A 73 -12.42 10.57 -6.83
N LYS A 74 -12.17 11.39 -7.86
CA LYS A 74 -12.43 10.97 -9.25
C LYS A 74 -11.27 10.07 -9.70
N LEU A 75 -11.55 8.79 -9.93
CA LEU A 75 -10.54 7.79 -10.34
C LEU A 75 -10.77 7.24 -11.76
N SER A 76 -11.79 7.73 -12.45
CA SER A 76 -12.06 7.39 -13.85
C SER A 76 -12.58 8.61 -14.60
N GLU A 77 -12.36 8.63 -15.92
CA GLU A 77 -12.88 9.70 -16.78
C GLU A 77 -14.31 9.42 -17.25
N ASP A 78 -14.70 8.16 -17.38
CA ASP A 78 -15.99 7.75 -17.91
C ASP A 78 -17.08 7.56 -16.84
N GLY A 79 -16.81 8.01 -15.62
CA GLY A 79 -17.71 7.93 -14.47
C GLY A 79 -17.78 6.55 -13.82
N SER A 80 -16.96 5.58 -14.24
CA SER A 80 -16.85 4.28 -13.56
C SER A 80 -16.33 4.43 -12.12
N ILE A 81 -16.90 3.65 -11.22
CA ILE A 81 -16.46 3.52 -9.84
C ILE A 81 -15.30 2.53 -9.80
N ALA A 82 -14.07 3.02 -9.60
CA ALA A 82 -12.90 2.17 -9.34
C ALA A 82 -12.91 1.70 -7.89
N VAL A 83 -12.85 0.38 -7.72
CA VAL A 83 -12.75 -0.32 -6.44
C VAL A 83 -11.55 -1.25 -6.43
N SER A 84 -11.01 -1.53 -5.24
CA SER A 84 -9.87 -2.44 -5.03
C SER A 84 -10.24 -3.51 -4.02
N LEU A 85 -9.80 -4.75 -4.27
CA LEU A 85 -9.84 -5.91 -3.36
C LEU A 85 -8.44 -6.47 -3.11
#